data_AF-A0A0F9KLZ5-F1
#
_entry.id   AF-A0A0F9KLZ5-F1
#
_cell.length_a   1.000
_cell.length_b   1.000
_cell.length_c   1.000
_cell.angle_alpha   90.00
_cell.angle_beta   90.00
_cell.angle_gamma   90.00
#
_symmetry.space_group_name_H-M   'P 1'
#
loop_
_entity.id
_entity.type
_entity.pdbx_description
1 polymer ?
#
loop_
_entity_poly.entity_id
_entity_poly.type
_entity_poly.pdbx_seq_one_letter_code
_entity_poly.pdbx_strand_id
1 'polypeptide(L)'
;MEEDNQAPDIVMFVGTKFYPTADDFIKEALHLGCAKRVSMLPSEVVPGKSRCFLAHDEGKKGQGRIFGFFVVSGVEIILDDEEKINKYQQEYEGLNVRPISSAQARAEPRRLCGQRTYGASYIVSENNMDKVFEAALPLAERADIQGDMVILLQPIPYPRMRFRGWRYMEPEFLAKYDWPQRSLPVTRKVKIEHKEKKQVAVENLPLFSGGKK
;
A
#
# COMPACT_ATOMS: atom_id res chain seq x y z
N MET A 1 23.27 10.51 13.10
CA MET A 1 22.49 9.26 13.30
C MET A 1 21.03 9.38 12.82
N GLU A 2 20.56 10.52 12.30
CA GLU A 2 19.15 10.68 11.87
C GLU A 2 18.85 10.26 10.41
N GLU A 3 19.85 10.19 9.53
CA GLU A 3 19.64 9.88 8.11
C GLU A 3 19.37 8.38 7.82
N ASP A 4 19.79 7.46 8.71
CA ASP A 4 19.72 6.02 8.46
C ASP A 4 18.30 5.43 8.42
N ASN A 5 17.29 6.17 8.89
CA ASN A 5 15.89 5.72 8.95
C ASN A 5 14.96 6.40 7.95
N GLN A 6 15.51 7.13 6.98
CA GLN A 6 14.71 7.79 5.97
C GLN A 6 14.40 6.82 4.82
N ALA A 7 13.11 6.67 4.49
CA ALA A 7 12.63 5.86 3.39
C ALA A 7 11.30 6.41 2.86
N PRO A 8 10.97 6.23 1.57
CA PRO A 8 9.67 6.61 1.04
C PRO A 8 8.52 5.91 1.79
N ASP A 9 7.62 6.69 2.35
CA ASP A 9 6.39 6.17 2.94
C ASP A 9 5.28 6.10 1.90
N ILE A 10 4.30 5.25 2.15
CA ILE A 10 3.09 5.16 1.33
C ILE A 10 1.84 5.41 2.16
N VAL A 11 0.75 5.75 1.47
CA VAL A 11 -0.58 5.89 2.06
C VAL A 11 -1.60 5.07 1.29
N MET A 12 -2.49 4.43 2.02
CA MET A 12 -3.58 3.62 1.49
C MET A 12 -4.90 3.94 2.19
N PHE A 13 -5.99 3.92 1.44
CA PHE A 13 -7.32 4.01 2.05
C PHE A 13 -7.80 2.63 2.54
N VAL A 14 -8.45 2.65 3.70
CA VAL A 14 -9.30 1.58 4.20
C VAL A 14 -10.73 1.86 3.73
N GLY A 15 -11.33 0.87 3.08
CA GLY A 15 -12.60 1.04 2.38
C GLY A 15 -13.81 0.84 3.28
N THR A 16 -14.72 1.81 3.29
CA THR A 16 -15.93 1.81 4.13
C THR A 16 -16.91 0.69 3.85
N LYS A 17 -16.80 0.05 2.67
CA LYS A 17 -17.64 -1.09 2.30
C LYS A 17 -17.49 -2.28 3.27
N PHE A 18 -16.27 -2.52 3.77
CA PHE A 18 -15.96 -3.64 4.66
C PHE A 18 -15.58 -3.19 6.06
N TYR A 19 -15.11 -1.95 6.19
CA TYR A 19 -14.70 -1.35 7.46
C TYR A 19 -15.52 -0.07 7.64
N PRO A 20 -16.74 -0.11 8.18
CA PRO A 20 -17.56 1.09 8.39
C PRO A 20 -16.82 2.22 9.11
N THR A 21 -15.96 1.87 10.06
CA THR A 21 -15.12 2.76 10.86
C THR A 21 -13.64 2.38 10.74
N ALA A 22 -12.74 3.27 11.17
CA ALA A 22 -11.32 2.95 11.30
C ALA A 22 -11.08 1.84 12.33
N ASP A 23 -11.86 1.83 13.41
CA ASP A 23 -11.77 0.83 14.50
C ASP A 23 -12.01 -0.60 14.02
N ASP A 24 -12.84 -0.80 13.00
CA ASP A 24 -13.06 -2.13 12.41
C ASP A 24 -11.75 -2.70 11.83
N PHE A 25 -10.95 -1.84 11.19
CA PHE A 25 -9.65 -2.24 10.67
C PHE A 25 -8.62 -2.42 11.78
N ILE A 26 -8.61 -1.53 12.78
CA ILE A 26 -7.72 -1.63 13.94
C ILE A 26 -7.93 -2.96 14.66
N LYS A 27 -9.19 -3.33 14.93
CA LYS A 27 -9.53 -4.61 15.57
C LYS A 27 -9.07 -5.78 14.72
N GLU A 28 -9.30 -5.78 13.41
CA GLU A 28 -8.78 -6.85 12.55
C GLU A 28 -7.25 -6.93 12.58
N ALA A 29 -6.57 -5.78 12.45
CA ALA A 29 -5.11 -5.70 12.44
C ALA A 29 -4.49 -6.21 13.75
N LEU A 30 -5.13 -5.96 14.89
CA LEU A 30 -4.71 -6.49 16.19
C LEU A 30 -4.73 -8.03 16.24
N HIS A 31 -5.67 -8.66 15.55
CA HIS A 31 -5.83 -10.12 15.57
C HIS A 31 -5.05 -10.83 14.45
N LEU A 32 -4.99 -10.22 13.25
CA LEU A 32 -4.50 -10.86 12.03
C LEU A 32 -3.26 -10.17 11.45
N GLY A 33 -2.70 -9.17 12.14
CA GLY A 33 -1.63 -8.34 11.63
C GLY A 33 -2.09 -7.37 10.52
N CYS A 34 -1.24 -6.38 10.27
CA CYS A 34 -1.46 -5.40 9.22
C CYS A 34 -1.15 -6.00 7.84
N ALA A 35 -2.17 -6.04 6.96
CA ALA A 35 -1.98 -6.44 5.56
C ALA A 35 -2.85 -5.61 4.61
N LYS A 36 -2.25 -5.12 3.51
CA LYS A 36 -2.95 -4.34 2.49
C LYS A 36 -2.59 -4.82 1.09
N ARG A 37 -3.62 -5.18 0.31
CA ARG A 37 -3.46 -5.57 -1.09
C ARG A 37 -2.96 -4.40 -1.94
N VAL A 38 -1.93 -4.66 -2.73
CA VAL A 38 -1.40 -3.71 -3.72
C VAL A 38 -1.51 -4.29 -5.13
N SER A 39 -1.84 -3.44 -6.10
CA SER A 39 -1.96 -3.83 -7.51
C SER A 39 -0.63 -3.79 -8.26
N MET A 40 0.30 -2.99 -7.76
CA MET A 40 1.66 -2.82 -8.26
C MET A 40 2.54 -2.66 -7.03
N LEU A 41 3.73 -3.24 -7.02
CA LEU A 41 4.63 -3.14 -5.89
C LEU A 41 5.29 -1.76 -5.86
N PRO A 42 5.37 -1.09 -4.69
CA PRO A 42 6.11 0.16 -4.55
C PRO A 42 7.61 -0.13 -4.54
N SER A 43 8.29 -0.01 -5.68
CA SER A 43 9.72 -0.32 -5.82
C SER A 43 10.65 0.44 -4.87
N GLU A 44 10.23 1.62 -4.41
CA GLU A 44 11.03 2.51 -3.58
C GLU A 44 10.75 2.34 -2.07
N VAL A 45 9.83 1.46 -1.67
CA VAL A 45 9.62 1.11 -0.26
C VAL A 45 10.81 0.30 0.25
N VAL A 46 11.24 0.59 1.47
CA VAL A 46 12.34 -0.11 2.14
C VAL A 46 11.79 -0.84 3.36
N PRO A 47 11.75 -2.20 3.35
CA PRO A 47 11.38 -3.00 4.50
C PRO A 47 12.10 -2.58 5.80
N GLY A 48 11.37 -2.55 6.90
CA GLY A 48 11.84 -2.14 8.22
C GLY A 48 12.02 -0.62 8.42
N LYS A 49 11.87 0.19 7.36
CA LYS A 49 12.01 1.66 7.42
C LYS A 49 10.76 2.38 6.95
N SER A 50 10.26 2.03 5.77
CA SER A 50 9.05 2.62 5.19
C SER A 50 7.82 2.30 6.01
N ARG A 51 6.90 3.26 6.07
CA ARG A 51 5.60 3.15 6.75
C ARG A 51 4.49 3.12 5.72
N CYS A 52 3.44 2.37 6.04
CA CYS A 52 2.17 2.41 5.32
C CYS A 52 1.14 3.13 6.16
N PHE A 53 0.88 4.40 5.82
CA PHE A 53 -0.16 5.20 6.43
C PHE A 53 -1.54 4.73 6.00
N LEU A 54 -2.46 4.67 6.96
CA LEU A 54 -3.82 4.21 6.75
C LEU A 54 -4.78 5.38 6.92
N ALA A 55 -5.48 5.69 5.83
CA ALA A 55 -6.52 6.70 5.80
C ALA A 55 -7.91 6.06 5.75
N HIS A 56 -8.88 6.67 6.40
CA HIS A 56 -10.28 6.27 6.37
C HIS A 56 -11.15 7.53 6.22
N ASP A 57 -12.24 7.47 5.47
CA ASP A 57 -13.13 8.61 5.23
C ASP A 57 -14.48 8.51 5.95
N GLU A 58 -14.69 7.47 6.76
CA GLU A 58 -15.95 7.17 7.50
C GLU A 58 -17.21 7.29 6.63
N GLY A 59 -17.07 7.03 5.32
CA GLY A 59 -18.13 7.13 4.34
C GLY A 59 -18.38 8.56 3.83
N LYS A 60 -17.72 9.57 4.41
CA LYS A 60 -17.82 10.98 4.03
C LYS A 60 -16.73 11.33 3.02
N LYS A 61 -17.11 11.34 1.74
CA LYS A 61 -16.22 11.71 0.63
C LYS A 61 -15.50 13.03 0.92
N GLY A 62 -14.18 13.03 0.76
CA GLY A 62 -13.33 14.21 0.96
C GLY A 62 -12.94 14.48 2.42
N GLN A 63 -13.42 13.67 3.37
CA GLN A 63 -13.06 13.77 4.79
C GLN A 63 -12.11 12.66 5.22
N GLY A 64 -11.15 12.32 4.36
CA GLY A 64 -10.12 11.34 4.71
C GLY A 64 -9.36 11.78 5.96
N ARG A 65 -9.12 10.84 6.87
CA ARG A 65 -8.30 11.02 8.06
C ARG A 65 -7.32 9.88 8.17
N ILE A 66 -6.04 10.20 8.37
CA ILE A 66 -5.02 9.19 8.70
C ILE A 66 -5.20 8.86 10.17
N PHE A 67 -5.53 7.60 10.46
CA PHE A 67 -5.79 7.13 11.82
C PHE A 67 -4.62 6.33 12.41
N GLY A 68 -3.65 5.95 11.57
CA GLY A 68 -2.48 5.22 12.02
C GLY A 68 -1.59 4.80 10.86
N PHE A 69 -0.58 4.01 11.17
CA PHE A 69 0.33 3.40 10.20
C PHE A 69 0.91 2.10 10.75
N PHE A 70 1.51 1.32 9.88
CA PHE A 70 2.38 0.20 10.27
C PHE A 70 3.71 0.29 9.52
N VAL A 71 4.76 -0.31 10.07
CA VAL A 71 6.06 -0.39 9.42
C VAL A 71 6.02 -1.55 8.42
N VAL A 72 6.40 -1.29 7.17
CA VAL A 72 6.40 -2.32 6.13
C VAL A 72 7.54 -3.29 6.42
N SER A 73 7.26 -4.57 6.61
CA SER A 73 8.28 -5.62 6.76
C SER A 73 8.62 -6.31 5.44
N GLY A 74 7.74 -6.19 4.46
CA GLY A 74 7.95 -6.73 3.13
C GLY A 74 6.65 -6.92 2.37
N VAL A 75 6.74 -7.78 1.36
CA VAL A 75 5.63 -8.09 0.46
C VAL A 75 5.37 -9.58 0.49
N GLU A 76 4.12 -9.96 0.66
CA GLU A 76 3.69 -11.33 0.51
C GLU A 76 2.89 -11.53 -0.78
N ILE A 77 3.25 -12.54 -1.55
CA ILE A 77 2.59 -12.89 -2.82
C ILE A 77 1.90 -14.26 -2.68
N ILE A 78 0.63 -14.35 -3.07
CA ILE A 78 -0.07 -15.64 -3.07
C ILE A 78 0.19 -16.37 -4.38
N LEU A 79 1.20 -17.24 -4.41
CA LEU A 79 1.62 -18.01 -5.58
C LEU A 79 2.17 -19.38 -5.15
N ASP A 80 1.97 -20.38 -6.01
CA ASP A 80 2.49 -21.74 -5.83
C ASP A 80 3.52 -22.12 -6.91
N ASP A 81 3.67 -21.28 -7.94
CA ASP A 81 4.53 -21.53 -9.10
C ASP A 81 5.96 -21.05 -8.81
N GLU A 82 6.89 -21.98 -8.63
CA GLU A 82 8.27 -21.71 -8.24
C GLU A 82 9.01 -20.80 -9.24
N GLU A 83 8.82 -20.98 -10.54
CA GLU A 83 9.47 -20.15 -11.56
C GLU A 83 9.00 -18.70 -11.46
N LYS A 84 7.68 -18.49 -11.28
CA LYS A 84 7.12 -17.15 -11.08
C LYS A 84 7.59 -16.55 -9.76
N ILE A 85 7.65 -17.33 -8.68
CA ILE A 85 8.14 -16.86 -7.37
C ILE A 85 9.58 -16.37 -7.50
N ASN A 86 10.47 -17.18 -8.08
CA ASN A 86 11.87 -16.82 -8.28
C ASN A 86 12.02 -15.54 -9.09
N LYS A 87 11.25 -15.40 -10.18
CA LYS A 87 11.22 -14.17 -10.98
C LYS A 87 10.80 -12.95 -10.15
N TYR A 88 9.73 -13.07 -9.35
CA TYR A 88 9.26 -11.97 -8.49
C TYR A 88 10.29 -11.60 -7.43
N GLN A 89 10.94 -12.58 -6.80
CA GLN A 89 11.97 -12.32 -5.81
C GLN A 89 13.20 -11.65 -6.40
N GLN A 90 13.59 -12.01 -7.63
CA GLN A 90 14.68 -11.33 -8.35
C GLN A 90 14.30 -9.90 -8.77
N GLU A 91 13.10 -9.70 -9.32
CA GLU A 91 12.65 -8.38 -9.78
C GLU A 91 12.46 -7.38 -8.63
N TYR A 92 12.10 -7.88 -7.44
CA TYR A 92 11.76 -7.08 -6.26
C TYR A 92 12.58 -7.48 -5.02
N GLU A 93 13.85 -7.84 -5.20
CA GLU A 93 14.75 -8.32 -4.14
C GLU A 93 14.77 -7.36 -2.93
N GLY A 94 14.73 -6.04 -3.19
CA GLY A 94 14.71 -5.01 -2.15
C GLY A 94 13.43 -4.93 -1.29
N LEU A 95 12.36 -5.65 -1.66
CA LEU A 95 11.07 -5.61 -0.97
C LEU A 95 10.82 -6.77 0.01
N ASN A 96 11.81 -7.64 0.23
CA ASN A 96 11.65 -8.82 1.08
C ASN A 96 10.40 -9.64 0.68
N VAL A 97 10.38 -10.10 -0.58
CA VAL A 97 9.23 -10.82 -1.15
C VAL A 97 9.16 -12.24 -0.61
N ARG A 98 8.03 -12.54 0.05
CA ARG A 98 7.74 -13.86 0.63
C ARG A 98 6.57 -14.53 -0.10
N PRO A 99 6.78 -15.72 -0.69
CA PRO A 99 5.69 -16.48 -1.25
C PRO A 99 4.82 -17.08 -0.15
N ILE A 100 3.51 -17.03 -0.34
CA ILE A 100 2.52 -17.71 0.49
C ILE A 100 1.75 -18.65 -0.43
N SER A 101 1.70 -19.93 -0.06
CA SER A 101 0.95 -20.90 -0.86
C SER A 101 -0.55 -20.62 -0.87
N SER A 102 -1.26 -21.02 -1.93
CA SER A 102 -2.72 -20.96 -1.97
C SER A 102 -3.37 -21.75 -0.83
N ALA A 103 -2.76 -22.86 -0.43
CA ALA A 103 -3.24 -23.69 0.67
C ALA A 103 -3.16 -22.93 2.00
N GLN A 104 -2.02 -22.30 2.29
CA GLN A 104 -1.84 -21.47 3.48
C GLN A 104 -2.82 -20.29 3.47
N ALA A 105 -2.92 -19.55 2.36
CA ALA A 105 -3.82 -18.40 2.24
C ALA A 105 -5.30 -18.74 2.45
N ARG A 106 -5.73 -19.96 2.09
CA ARG A 106 -7.11 -20.46 2.32
C ARG A 106 -7.35 -20.87 3.77
N ALA A 107 -6.31 -21.31 4.48
CA ALA A 107 -6.38 -21.69 5.88
C ALA A 107 -6.36 -20.48 6.84
N GLU A 108 -5.93 -19.31 6.35
CA GLU A 108 -5.98 -18.07 7.13
C GLU A 108 -7.42 -17.71 7.54
N PRO A 109 -7.62 -17.14 8.75
CA PRO A 109 -8.89 -16.55 9.13
C PRO A 109 -9.36 -15.51 8.12
N ARG A 110 -10.68 -15.51 7.86
CA ARG A 110 -11.26 -14.58 6.88
C ARG A 110 -11.23 -13.15 7.41
N ARG A 111 -10.57 -12.26 6.66
CA ARG A 111 -10.62 -10.80 6.87
C ARG A 111 -11.99 -10.24 6.45
N LEU A 112 -12.38 -9.08 6.99
CA LEU A 112 -13.62 -8.37 6.65
C LEU A 112 -13.70 -8.07 5.14
N CYS A 113 -12.55 -7.77 4.51
CA CYS A 113 -12.48 -7.58 3.06
C CYS A 113 -12.42 -8.87 2.23
N GLY A 114 -12.54 -10.04 2.85
CA GLY A 114 -12.48 -11.36 2.21
C GLY A 114 -11.14 -12.07 2.41
N GLN A 115 -10.95 -13.17 1.70
CA GLN A 115 -9.72 -13.96 1.76
C GLN A 115 -8.62 -13.38 0.86
N ARG A 116 -7.38 -13.77 1.12
CA ARG A 116 -6.26 -13.47 0.24
C ARG A 116 -6.38 -14.31 -1.03
N THR A 117 -6.20 -13.66 -2.18
CA THR A 117 -6.48 -14.27 -3.48
C THR A 117 -5.19 -14.64 -4.20
N TYR A 118 -5.19 -15.79 -4.88
CA TYR A 118 -4.10 -16.20 -5.77
C TYR A 118 -3.72 -15.09 -6.77
N GLY A 119 -2.42 -14.91 -6.98
CA GLY A 119 -1.85 -13.88 -7.84
C GLY A 119 -1.90 -12.46 -7.29
N ALA A 120 -2.38 -12.25 -6.05
CA ALA A 120 -2.36 -10.93 -5.42
C ALA A 120 -1.15 -10.75 -4.50
N SER A 121 -0.66 -9.52 -4.45
CA SER A 121 0.42 -9.07 -3.57
C SER A 121 -0.12 -8.23 -2.42
N TYR A 122 0.49 -8.37 -1.25
CA TYR A 122 0.11 -7.70 -0.03
C TYR A 122 1.35 -7.07 0.60
N ILE A 123 1.27 -5.78 0.92
CA ILE A 123 2.22 -5.16 1.83
C ILE A 123 1.80 -5.54 3.25
N VAL A 124 2.74 -6.05 4.01
CA VAL A 124 2.49 -6.57 5.35
C VAL A 124 3.41 -5.91 6.37
N SER A 125 2.96 -5.93 7.62
CA SER A 125 3.85 -5.78 8.77
C SER A 125 4.19 -7.17 9.28
N GLU A 126 5.40 -7.32 9.81
CA GLU A 126 5.73 -8.40 10.72
C GLU A 126 5.62 -7.83 12.13
N ASN A 127 5.42 -8.72 13.10
CA ASN A 127 5.36 -8.39 14.52
C ASN A 127 6.77 -8.10 15.09
N ASN A 128 7.55 -7.29 14.37
CA ASN A 128 8.83 -6.77 14.82
C ASN A 128 8.56 -5.50 15.63
N MET A 129 8.23 -5.71 16.90
CA MET A 129 7.86 -4.64 17.82
C MET A 129 8.96 -3.60 17.98
N ASP A 130 10.25 -3.98 17.91
CA ASP A 130 11.35 -3.02 18.00
C ASP A 130 11.25 -1.94 16.91
N LYS A 131 10.90 -2.34 15.68
CA LYS A 131 10.70 -1.41 14.56
C LYS A 131 9.45 -0.56 14.72
N VAL A 132 8.38 -1.13 15.26
CA VAL A 132 7.15 -0.39 15.56
C VAL A 132 7.41 0.66 16.65
N PHE A 133 8.07 0.28 17.75
CA PHE A 133 8.47 1.18 18.84
C PHE A 133 9.41 2.27 18.34
N GLU A 134 10.43 1.92 17.55
CA GLU A 134 11.35 2.89 16.96
C GLU A 134 10.60 3.91 16.08
N ALA A 135 9.60 3.48 15.32
CA ALA A 135 8.76 4.35 14.49
C ALA A 135 7.76 5.19 15.30
N ALA A 136 7.28 4.69 16.43
CA ALA A 136 6.33 5.34 17.31
C ALA A 136 6.99 6.25 18.35
N LEU A 137 8.27 6.07 18.67
CA LEU A 137 8.96 6.80 19.74
C LEU A 137 8.82 8.34 19.63
N PRO A 138 8.96 8.97 18.44
CA PRO A 138 8.76 10.41 18.32
C PRO A 138 7.29 10.87 18.49
N LEU A 139 6.36 9.92 18.61
CA LEU A 139 4.92 10.10 18.74
C LEU A 139 4.38 9.60 20.07
N ALA A 140 5.22 9.28 21.05
CA ALA A 140 4.80 8.59 22.28
C ALA A 140 3.62 9.25 23.02
N GLU A 141 3.48 10.58 22.94
CA GLU A 141 2.37 11.32 23.55
C GLU A 141 1.13 11.47 22.65
N ARG A 142 1.23 11.09 21.37
CA ARG A 142 0.24 11.33 20.31
C ARG A 142 -0.23 10.05 19.64
N ALA A 143 0.34 8.91 20.00
CA ALA A 143 0.02 7.62 19.41
C ALA A 143 0.05 6.50 20.45
N ASP A 144 -0.76 5.48 20.18
CA ASP A 144 -0.78 4.21 20.89
C ASP A 144 -0.25 3.10 19.96
N ILE A 145 0.25 2.00 20.53
CA ILE A 145 0.73 0.85 19.77
C ILE A 145 -0.20 -0.33 20.06
N GLN A 146 -0.81 -0.88 19.01
CA GLN A 146 -1.68 -2.05 19.10
C GLN A 146 -1.22 -3.11 18.11
N GLY A 147 -0.47 -4.08 18.64
CA GLY A 147 0.26 -5.06 17.83
C GLY A 147 1.20 -4.36 16.86
N ASP A 148 1.09 -4.72 15.58
CA ASP A 148 1.94 -4.20 14.50
C ASP A 148 1.59 -2.77 14.07
N MET A 149 0.54 -2.17 14.65
CA MET A 149 -0.01 -0.90 14.23
C MET A 149 0.28 0.21 15.24
N VAL A 150 0.70 1.37 14.72
CA VAL A 150 0.74 2.63 15.47
C VAL A 150 -0.55 3.40 15.18
N ILE A 151 -1.36 3.63 16.21
CA ILE A 151 -2.65 4.31 16.14
C ILE A 151 -2.47 5.74 16.63
N LEU A 152 -2.94 6.72 15.87
CA LEU A 152 -2.90 8.12 16.29
C LEU A 152 -4.04 8.40 17.26
N LEU A 153 -3.72 8.96 18.43
CA LEU A 153 -4.73 9.42 19.40
C LEU A 153 -5.61 10.52 18.80
N GLN A 154 -5.05 11.30 17.88
CA GLN A 154 -5.77 12.29 17.08
C GLN A 154 -5.53 12.02 15.58
N PRO A 155 -6.56 11.53 14.86
CA PRO A 155 -6.44 11.31 13.42
C PRO A 155 -6.13 12.61 12.65
N ILE A 156 -5.21 12.52 11.70
CA ILE A 156 -4.74 13.67 10.92
C ILE A 156 -5.65 13.89 9.70
N PRO A 157 -6.22 15.08 9.48
CA PRO A 157 -6.98 15.39 8.27
C PRO A 157 -6.12 15.19 7.02
N TYR A 158 -6.59 14.31 6.13
CA TYR A 158 -5.95 14.02 4.86
C TYR A 158 -6.80 14.60 3.72
N PRO A 159 -6.38 15.73 3.12
CA PRO A 159 -7.22 16.55 2.24
C PRO A 159 -7.47 15.92 0.86
N ARG A 160 -7.10 14.65 0.66
CA ARG A 160 -7.23 13.95 -0.61
C ARG A 160 -8.50 13.13 -0.66
N MET A 161 -9.11 13.12 -1.84
CA MET A 161 -10.21 12.20 -2.14
C MET A 161 -9.73 10.75 -2.03
N ARG A 162 -10.64 9.88 -1.57
CA ARG A 162 -10.42 8.44 -1.50
C ARG A 162 -9.96 7.91 -2.86
N PHE A 163 -8.91 7.10 -2.84
CA PHE A 163 -8.38 6.41 -4.02
C PHE A 163 -8.22 4.90 -3.75
N ARG A 164 -8.09 4.13 -4.82
CA ARG A 164 -7.80 2.69 -4.76
C ARG A 164 -6.30 2.45 -4.90
N GLY A 165 -5.76 1.50 -4.14
CA GLY A 165 -4.34 1.16 -4.15
C GLY A 165 -3.56 2.01 -3.15
N TRP A 166 -2.37 2.44 -3.55
CA TRP A 166 -1.44 3.20 -2.72
C TRP A 166 -0.94 4.44 -3.47
N ARG A 167 -0.42 5.41 -2.73
CA ARG A 167 0.35 6.56 -3.22
C ARG A 167 1.54 6.79 -2.31
N TYR A 168 2.61 7.38 -2.83
CA TYR A 168 3.67 7.90 -1.98
C TYR A 168 3.14 9.00 -1.07
N MET A 169 3.57 8.98 0.18
CA MET A 169 3.28 10.02 1.15
C MET A 169 4.17 11.23 0.88
N GLU A 170 3.57 12.42 0.89
CA GLU A 170 4.29 13.67 0.68
C GLU A 170 4.98 14.08 1.99
N PRO A 171 6.32 14.17 2.04
CA PRO A 171 7.04 14.59 3.25
C PRO A 171 6.55 15.95 3.76
N GLU A 172 6.27 16.88 2.84
CA GLU A 172 5.77 18.23 3.14
C GLU A 172 4.39 18.22 3.78
N PHE A 173 3.59 17.17 3.55
CA PHE A 173 2.32 16.99 4.23
C PHE A 173 2.55 16.60 5.70
N LEU A 174 3.45 15.65 5.96
CA LEU A 174 3.76 15.20 7.34
C LEU A 174 4.44 16.30 8.16
N ALA A 175 5.29 17.12 7.52
CA ALA A 175 5.99 18.23 8.14
C ALA A 175 5.06 19.26 8.80
N LYS A 176 3.82 19.38 8.32
CA LYS A 176 2.82 20.31 8.90
C LYS A 176 2.27 19.88 10.25
N TYR A 177 2.51 18.64 10.66
CA TYR A 177 1.96 18.04 11.88
C TYR A 177 3.05 17.68 12.90
N ASP A 178 4.22 18.33 12.82
CA ASP A 178 5.43 18.05 13.62
C ASP A 178 5.82 16.57 13.62
N TRP A 179 5.54 15.88 12.51
CA TRP A 179 5.81 14.45 12.39
C TRP A 179 7.30 14.23 12.08
N PRO A 180 7.97 13.19 12.62
CA PRO A 180 9.38 12.97 12.35
C PRO A 180 9.55 12.74 10.85
N GLN A 181 10.43 13.54 10.26
CA GLN A 181 10.70 13.53 8.83
C GLN A 181 11.54 12.31 8.47
N ARG A 182 10.84 11.17 8.36
CA ARG A 182 11.38 9.91 7.85
C ARG A 182 11.00 9.65 6.39
N SER A 183 9.94 10.29 5.90
CA SER A 183 9.52 10.12 4.50
C SER A 183 10.50 10.86 3.58
N LEU A 184 11.10 10.13 2.64
CA LEU A 184 11.89 10.74 1.58
C LEU A 184 10.98 11.14 0.39
N PRO A 185 11.24 12.28 -0.26
CA PRO A 185 10.56 12.61 -1.50
C PRO A 185 10.96 11.60 -2.58
N VAL A 186 9.98 11.06 -3.29
CA VAL A 186 10.26 10.22 -4.46
C VAL A 186 10.42 11.11 -5.68
N THR A 187 11.66 11.38 -6.08
CA THR A 187 11.95 12.01 -7.38
C THR A 187 11.71 11.01 -8.51
N ARG A 188 10.47 10.91 -9.00
CA ARG A 188 10.20 10.22 -10.26
C ARG A 188 10.81 11.04 -11.40
N LYS A 189 11.96 10.61 -11.93
CA LYS A 189 12.42 11.04 -13.26
C LYS A 189 11.46 10.42 -14.27
N VAL A 190 10.41 11.15 -14.64
CA VAL A 190 9.54 10.74 -15.75
C VAL A 190 10.36 10.86 -17.03
N LYS A 191 10.92 9.74 -17.52
CA LYS A 191 11.39 9.66 -18.90
C LYS A 191 10.15 9.71 -19.79
N ILE A 192 9.80 10.89 -20.27
CA ILE A 192 8.83 11.05 -21.35
C ILE A 192 9.54 10.59 -22.63
N GLU A 193 9.53 9.28 -22.89
CA GLU A 193 9.90 8.77 -24.21
C GLU A 193 8.70 9.03 -25.15
N HIS A 194 8.81 10.09 -25.96
CA HIS A 194 7.93 10.25 -27.11
C HIS A 194 8.17 9.07 -28.07
N LYS A 195 7.34 8.03 -27.98
CA LYS A 195 7.22 7.07 -29.09
C LYS A 195 6.55 7.80 -30.25
N GLU A 196 7.25 7.91 -31.38
CA GLU A 196 6.68 8.42 -32.62
C GLU A 196 5.37 7.69 -32.94
N LYS A 197 4.33 8.46 -33.27
CA LYS A 197 3.04 7.91 -33.69
C LYS A 197 3.28 7.03 -34.92
N LYS A 198 3.09 5.71 -34.80
CA LYS A 198 2.92 4.84 -35.97
C LYS A 198 1.75 5.38 -36.77
N GLN A 199 2.02 5.89 -37.98
CA GLN A 199 0.99 6.15 -38.97
C GLN A 199 0.34 4.80 -39.29
N VAL A 200 -0.93 4.64 -38.90
CA VAL A 200 -1.73 3.50 -39.36
C VAL A 200 -2.14 3.83 -40.78
N ALA A 201 -1.52 3.16 -41.75
CA ALA A 201 -2.02 3.14 -43.11
C ALA A 201 -3.43 2.55 -43.07
N VAL A 202 -4.43 3.36 -43.41
CA VAL A 202 -5.79 2.89 -43.62
C VAL A 202 -5.79 2.16 -44.96
N GLU A 203 -5.40 0.88 -44.95
CA GLU A 203 -5.64 0.01 -46.10
C GLU A 203 -7.15 -0.21 -46.23
N ASN A 204 -7.62 0.05 -47.45
CA ASN A 204 -9.02 0.07 -47.86
C ASN A 204 -9.79 -1.17 -47.39
N LEU A 205 -10.70 -0.98 -46.42
CA LEU A 205 -11.78 -1.93 -46.17
C LEU A 205 -12.83 -1.80 -47.28
N PRO A 206 -13.26 -2.91 -47.91
CA PRO A 206 -14.25 -2.86 -48.99
C PRO A 206 -15.59 -2.32 -48.47
N LEU A 207 -16.10 -1.28 -49.15
CA LEU A 207 -17.42 -0.72 -48.94
C LEU A 207 -18.47 -1.81 -49.18
N PHE A 208 -19.15 -2.22 -48.11
CA PHE A 208 -20.35 -3.06 -48.21
C PHE A 208 -21.40 -2.33 -49.05
N SER A 209 -21.64 -2.84 -50.26
CA SER A 209 -22.77 -2.46 -51.10
C SER A 209 -24.06 -2.98 -50.46
N GLY A 210 -24.83 -2.07 -49.85
CA GLY A 210 -26.18 -2.35 -49.40
C GLY A 210 -27.11 -2.58 -50.60
N GLY A 211 -27.50 -3.83 -50.81
CA GLY A 211 -28.63 -4.18 -51.66
C GLY A 211 -29.93 -3.72 -51.00
N LYS A 212 -30.70 -2.90 -51.73
CA LYS A 212 -32.10 -2.59 -51.40
C LYS A 212 -33.00 -3.74 -51.82
N LYS A 213 -34.12 -3.86 -51.08
CA LYS A 213 -35.31 -4.68 -51.38
C LYS A 213 -35.80 -4.50 -52.81
#